data_AF-A0A2K8TB36-F1
#
_entry.id   AF-A0A2K8TB36-F1
#
_cell.length_a   1.000
_cell.length_b   1.000
_cell.length_c   1.000
_cell.angle_alpha   90.00
_cell.angle_beta   90.00
_cell.angle_gamma   90.00
#
_symmetry.space_group_name_H-M   'P 1'
#
loop_
_entity.id
_entity.type
_entity.pdbx_description
1 polymer ?
#
loop_
_entity_poly.entity_id
_entity_poly.type
_entity_poly.pdbx_seq_one_letter_code
_entity_poly.pdbx_strand_id
1 'polypeptide(L)'
;MNKPSRITISYSSSIIGFEKSNNGWDRYLKIGNERAYHIGNVCGTCAFFFERIESANDSTCATAIAERLNSGIDIIDPAFTSILSQILPTGTYYVNFPTVLPRLIPPGHADDYFVQEQAALWGIDALPPHHPHVSYYRSHSLALGEHRQLFEFVIPLFPATKLDQLRVVHYQDEIAHGKQPTAFAVSVLDIKQPAVWEGNPEITEHWCLAHYLLDGHHKIYAAAQINKPLNLLSFLAVDESLASEEEIKSALAYLIR
;
A
#
# COMPACT_ATOMS: atom_id res chain seq x y z
N MET A 1 20.12 9.28 -10.77
CA MET A 1 19.12 8.33 -10.24
C MET A 1 19.42 8.15 -8.76
N ASN A 2 18.57 8.66 -7.88
CA ASN A 2 18.76 8.50 -6.44
C ASN A 2 18.48 7.03 -6.08
N LYS A 3 19.45 6.34 -5.48
CA LYS A 3 19.24 4.98 -4.97
C LYS A 3 18.14 5.04 -3.89
N PRO A 4 17.22 4.06 -3.84
CA PRO A 4 16.23 4.00 -2.77
C PRO A 4 16.96 3.95 -1.43
N SER A 5 16.55 4.80 -0.49
CA SER A 5 17.24 4.97 0.78
C SER A 5 16.75 3.92 1.78
N ARG A 6 17.69 3.27 2.47
CA ARG A 6 17.38 2.23 3.46
C ARG A 6 17.46 2.84 4.86
N ILE A 7 16.44 2.60 5.69
CA ILE A 7 16.39 3.03 7.08
C ILE A 7 16.07 1.84 8.00
N THR A 8 16.42 1.98 9.27
CA THR A 8 16.09 1.00 10.32
C THR A 8 15.49 1.73 11.51
N ILE A 9 14.33 1.28 11.96
CA ILE A 9 13.69 1.73 13.20
C ILE A 9 13.95 0.65 14.25
N SER A 10 14.88 0.91 15.17
CA SER A 10 15.25 -0.07 16.20
C SER A 10 14.27 -0.11 17.37
N TYR A 11 13.65 1.03 17.69
CA TYR A 11 12.67 1.17 18.75
C TYR A 11 11.53 2.04 18.23
N SER A 12 10.29 1.62 18.49
CA SER A 12 9.10 2.30 18.02
C SER A 12 8.06 2.44 19.13
N SER A 13 7.43 3.61 19.18
CA SER A 13 6.19 3.83 19.94
C SER A 13 4.97 3.90 19.02
N SER A 14 5.13 3.45 17.77
CA SER A 14 4.03 3.42 16.81
C SER A 14 2.94 2.48 17.27
N ILE A 15 1.71 2.92 17.05
CA ILE A 15 0.52 2.09 17.13
C ILE A 15 0.38 1.16 15.92
N ILE A 16 1.09 1.44 14.83
CA ILE A 16 1.07 0.62 13.63
C ILE A 16 2.03 -0.54 13.86
N GLY A 17 1.55 -1.75 13.61
CA GLY A 17 2.35 -2.96 13.80
C GLY A 17 2.05 -4.01 12.74
N PHE A 18 2.98 -4.94 12.57
CA PHE A 18 2.74 -6.18 11.85
C PHE A 18 2.60 -7.32 12.85
N GLU A 19 1.74 -8.28 12.54
CA GLU A 19 1.55 -9.48 13.34
C GLU A 19 1.48 -10.69 12.42
N LYS A 20 2.15 -11.77 12.80
CA LYS A 20 2.02 -13.06 12.15
C LYS A 20 1.12 -13.96 13.00
N SER A 21 0.31 -14.80 12.37
CA SER A 21 -0.43 -15.84 13.10
C SER A 21 0.53 -16.77 13.85
N ASN A 22 0.02 -17.53 14.83
CA ASN A 22 0.85 -18.42 15.65
C ASN A 22 1.65 -19.45 14.84
N ASN A 23 1.13 -19.88 13.68
CA ASN A 23 1.81 -20.78 12.75
C ASN A 23 2.68 -20.05 11.72
N GLY A 24 2.75 -18.71 11.77
CA GLY A 24 3.49 -17.86 10.84
C GLY A 24 2.88 -17.75 9.45
N TRP A 25 1.72 -18.36 9.21
CA TRP A 25 1.11 -18.46 7.88
C TRP A 25 0.52 -17.15 7.39
N ASP A 26 -0.25 -16.46 8.25
CA ASP A 26 -0.97 -15.24 7.93
C ASP A 26 -0.25 -14.03 8.47
N ARG A 27 -0.33 -12.92 7.75
CA ARG A 27 0.17 -11.61 8.17
C ARG A 27 -0.98 -10.63 8.36
N TYR A 28 -0.87 -9.79 9.37
CA TYR A 28 -1.85 -8.77 9.69
C TYR A 28 -1.16 -7.42 9.87
N LEU A 29 -1.83 -6.36 9.42
CA LEU A 29 -1.51 -4.99 9.82
C LEU A 29 -2.37 -4.62 11.02
N LYS A 30 -1.77 -4.04 12.05
CA LYS A 30 -2.41 -3.64 13.30
C LYS A 30 -2.44 -2.13 13.47
N ILE A 31 -3.46 -1.67 14.19
CA ILE A 31 -3.54 -0.31 14.73
C ILE A 31 -3.84 -0.45 16.22
N GLY A 32 -2.91 -0.04 17.06
CA GLY A 32 -2.90 -0.35 18.49
C GLY A 32 -2.84 -1.87 18.69
N ASN A 33 -3.77 -2.40 19.47
CA ASN A 33 -3.84 -3.83 19.76
C ASN A 33 -4.75 -4.60 18.79
N GLU A 34 -5.43 -3.91 17.87
CA GLU A 34 -6.41 -4.52 16.97
C GLU A 34 -5.83 -4.78 15.58
N ARG A 35 -6.27 -5.87 14.96
CA ARG A 35 -5.96 -6.16 13.56
C ARG A 35 -6.84 -5.28 12.67
N ALA A 36 -6.20 -4.47 11.85
CA ALA A 36 -6.84 -3.58 10.90
C ALA A 36 -7.04 -4.25 9.53
N TYR A 37 -6.08 -5.06 9.11
CA TYR A 37 -6.11 -5.79 7.85
C TYR A 37 -5.51 -7.17 8.01
N HIS A 38 -6.07 -8.14 7.29
CA HIS A 38 -5.37 -9.36 6.90
C HIS A 38 -4.66 -9.05 5.57
N ILE A 39 -3.34 -9.12 5.54
CA ILE A 39 -2.51 -8.62 4.43
C ILE A 39 -1.85 -9.75 3.64
N GLY A 40 -2.51 -10.90 3.61
CA GLY A 40 -2.05 -12.06 2.88
C GLY A 40 -1.38 -13.13 3.75
N ASN A 41 -0.78 -14.08 3.05
CA ASN A 41 -0.07 -15.22 3.60
C ASN A 41 1.40 -15.21 3.17
N VAL A 42 2.23 -16.03 3.82
CA VAL A 42 3.66 -16.16 3.53
C VAL A 42 3.98 -17.10 2.35
N CYS A 43 2.97 -17.60 1.63
CA CYS A 43 3.16 -18.54 0.53
C CYS A 43 3.32 -17.82 -0.81
N GLY A 44 4.40 -18.08 -1.54
CA GLY A 44 4.62 -17.51 -2.87
C GLY A 44 3.64 -18.02 -3.95
N THR A 45 2.95 -19.14 -3.70
CA THR A 45 2.06 -19.76 -4.71
C THR A 45 0.58 -19.52 -4.51
N CYS A 46 0.18 -19.11 -3.29
CA CYS A 46 -1.17 -18.64 -3.04
C CYS A 46 -1.37 -17.25 -3.65
N ALA A 47 -2.59 -16.95 -4.07
CA ALA A 47 -2.92 -15.64 -4.62
C ALA A 47 -2.68 -14.52 -3.59
N PHE A 48 -2.28 -13.35 -4.10
CA PHE A 48 -2.17 -12.12 -3.30
C PHE A 48 -3.54 -11.68 -2.80
N PHE A 49 -3.64 -11.20 -1.56
CA PHE A 49 -4.86 -10.58 -1.07
C PHE A 49 -4.60 -9.60 0.06
N PHE A 50 -5.59 -8.73 0.29
CA PHE A 50 -5.74 -7.97 1.52
C PHE A 50 -7.22 -7.87 1.85
N GLU A 51 -7.57 -7.89 3.13
CA GLU A 51 -8.95 -7.81 3.59
C GLU A 51 -9.06 -6.90 4.80
N ARG A 52 -10.00 -5.95 4.74
CA ARG A 52 -10.31 -5.07 5.85
C ARG A 52 -11.07 -5.82 6.93
N ILE A 53 -10.62 -5.72 8.18
CA ILE A 53 -11.28 -6.34 9.33
C ILE A 53 -12.25 -5.33 9.97
N GLU A 54 -13.54 -5.68 10.04
CA GLU A 54 -14.65 -4.76 10.38
C GLU A 54 -14.55 -4.10 11.76
N SER A 55 -13.93 -4.75 12.76
CA SER A 55 -13.84 -4.22 14.12
C SER A 55 -12.95 -2.99 14.27
N ALA A 56 -12.07 -2.71 13.30
CA ALA A 56 -11.05 -1.65 13.38
C ALA A 56 -11.54 -0.25 12.96
N ASN A 57 -12.86 -0.03 12.89
CA ASN A 57 -13.46 1.18 12.31
C ASN A 57 -13.36 2.45 13.16
N ASP A 58 -13.01 2.33 14.45
CA ASP A 58 -13.16 3.41 15.44
C ASP A 58 -11.84 3.93 16.03
N SER A 59 -10.71 3.63 15.40
CA SER A 59 -9.41 4.07 15.90
C SER A 59 -9.21 5.59 15.79
N THR A 60 -9.40 6.29 16.90
CA THR A 60 -9.08 7.71 17.18
C THR A 60 -7.61 8.07 16.97
N CYS A 61 -6.76 7.10 16.68
CA CYS A 61 -5.32 7.21 16.79
C CYS A 61 -4.63 7.70 15.50
N ALA A 62 -5.34 7.71 14.37
CA ALA A 62 -4.84 8.23 13.09
C ALA A 62 -4.84 9.76 13.00
N THR A 63 -5.72 10.45 13.74
CA THR A 63 -5.76 11.93 13.76
C THR A 63 -4.45 12.51 14.29
N ALA A 64 -3.84 11.87 15.31
CA ALA A 64 -2.56 12.29 15.87
C ALA A 64 -1.37 12.12 14.90
N ILE A 65 -1.42 11.11 14.02
CA ILE A 65 -0.41 10.91 12.97
C ILE A 65 -0.60 11.95 11.86
N ALA A 66 -1.85 12.19 11.45
CA ALA A 66 -2.20 13.16 10.41
C ALA A 66 -1.83 14.61 10.82
N GLU A 67 -2.11 15.03 12.05
CA GLU A 67 -1.75 16.38 12.55
C GLU A 67 -0.24 16.63 12.53
N ARG A 68 0.57 15.62 12.86
CA ARG A 68 2.04 15.71 12.86
C ARG A 68 2.66 15.67 11.47
N LEU A 69 2.04 14.97 10.52
CA LEU A 69 2.49 14.96 9.13
C LEU A 69 2.10 16.25 8.38
N ASN A 70 1.03 16.93 8.81
CA ASN A 70 0.58 18.20 8.25
C ASN A 70 1.42 19.42 8.66
N SER A 71 2.33 19.31 9.63
CA SER A 71 3.21 20.43 10.03
C SER A 71 4.42 20.66 9.11
N GLY A 72 4.53 19.90 8.01
CA GLY A 72 5.66 19.98 7.07
C GLY A 72 6.88 19.27 7.64
N ILE A 73 7.25 18.14 7.03
CA ILE A 73 8.46 17.42 7.40
C ILE A 73 9.43 17.56 6.24
N ASP A 74 10.54 18.24 6.49
CA ASP A 74 11.69 18.23 5.60
C ASP A 74 12.39 16.88 5.80
N ILE A 75 12.35 16.02 4.77
CA ILE A 75 12.64 14.57 4.83
C ILE A 75 14.13 14.27 5.14
N ILE A 76 14.98 15.28 5.32
CA ILE A 76 16.44 15.18 5.45
C ILE A 76 16.94 15.48 6.88
N ASP A 77 16.06 15.86 7.81
CA ASP A 77 16.45 16.18 9.20
C ASP A 77 16.74 14.90 10.04
N PRO A 78 17.83 14.80 10.81
CA PRO A 78 17.99 13.78 11.86
C PRO A 78 16.79 13.63 12.82
N ALA A 79 16.01 14.70 13.03
CA ALA A 79 14.74 14.67 13.76
C ALA A 79 13.66 13.79 13.07
N PHE A 80 13.78 13.54 11.77
CA PHE A 80 12.89 12.69 10.99
C PHE A 80 12.86 11.27 11.52
N THR A 81 14.01 10.69 11.88
CA THR A 81 14.07 9.32 12.44
C THR A 81 13.29 9.20 13.75
N SER A 82 13.30 10.26 14.58
CA SER A 82 12.52 10.30 15.82
C SER A 82 11.02 10.47 15.57
N ILE A 83 10.61 11.11 14.48
CA ILE A 83 9.20 11.17 14.06
C ILE A 83 8.77 9.82 13.48
N LEU A 84 9.62 9.21 12.65
CA LEU A 84 9.36 7.92 12.04
C LEU A 84 9.23 6.81 13.09
N SER A 85 10.02 6.82 14.17
CA SER A 85 9.85 5.86 15.27
C SER A 85 8.51 5.98 16.01
N GLN A 86 7.77 7.08 15.81
CA GLN A 86 6.43 7.26 16.38
C GLN A 86 5.32 6.83 15.42
N ILE A 87 5.64 6.57 14.14
CA ILE A 87 4.67 6.28 13.07
C ILE A 87 4.88 4.87 12.49
N LEU A 88 6.12 4.43 12.33
CA LEU A 88 6.47 3.14 11.76
C LEU A 88 6.79 2.12 12.86
N PRO A 89 6.39 0.85 12.71
CA PRO A 89 6.84 -0.20 13.61
C PRO A 89 8.36 -0.39 13.54
N THR A 90 8.92 -1.06 14.55
CA THR A 90 10.31 -1.54 14.50
C THR A 90 10.51 -2.41 13.26
N GLY A 91 11.60 -2.18 12.52
CA GLY A 91 11.91 -2.92 11.31
C GLY A 91 12.87 -2.21 10.37
N THR A 92 13.21 -2.87 9.28
CA THR A 92 13.99 -2.30 8.18
C THR A 92 13.07 -1.90 7.03
N TYR A 93 13.30 -0.72 6.48
CA TYR A 93 12.49 -0.17 5.40
C TYR A 93 13.35 0.36 4.26
N TYR A 94 12.86 0.17 3.04
CA TYR A 94 13.25 1.02 1.92
C TYR A 94 12.27 2.19 1.81
N VAL A 95 12.81 3.39 1.76
CA VAL A 95 12.07 4.62 1.55
C VAL A 95 12.02 4.91 0.05
N ASN A 96 10.81 5.05 -0.47
CA ASN A 96 10.55 5.48 -1.84
C ASN A 96 9.57 6.65 -1.85
N PHE A 97 9.65 7.47 -2.89
CA PHE A 97 8.81 8.65 -3.08
C PHE A 97 8.18 8.67 -4.48
N PRO A 98 7.33 7.68 -4.85
CA PRO A 98 6.73 7.67 -6.18
C PRO A 98 5.67 8.77 -6.33
N THR A 99 5.51 9.23 -7.57
CA THR A 99 4.30 9.98 -7.96
C THR A 99 3.25 8.96 -8.37
N VAL A 100 2.10 8.95 -7.69
CA VAL A 100 0.99 8.04 -7.99
C VAL A 100 -0.15 8.77 -8.68
N LEU A 101 -0.81 8.11 -9.63
CA LEU A 101 -2.07 8.58 -10.23
C LEU A 101 -3.20 7.69 -9.71
N PRO A 102 -3.82 8.05 -8.57
CA PRO A 102 -4.76 7.17 -7.88
C PRO A 102 -6.08 7.05 -8.64
N ARG A 103 -6.50 5.83 -8.93
CA ARG A 103 -7.84 5.49 -9.42
C ARG A 103 -8.59 4.70 -8.36
N LEU A 104 -9.67 5.25 -7.82
CA LEU A 104 -10.46 4.58 -6.78
C LEU A 104 -11.27 3.43 -7.39
N ILE A 105 -11.04 2.22 -6.89
CA ILE A 105 -11.67 0.98 -7.36
C ILE A 105 -12.54 0.41 -6.24
N PRO A 106 -13.88 0.36 -6.43
CA PRO A 106 -14.78 -0.40 -5.56
C PRO A 106 -14.55 -1.92 -5.68
N PRO A 107 -14.76 -2.69 -4.60
CA PRO A 107 -14.77 -4.15 -4.69
C PRO A 107 -15.74 -4.66 -5.76
N GLY A 108 -15.30 -5.61 -6.57
CA GLY A 108 -16.12 -6.19 -7.64
C GLY A 108 -16.22 -5.32 -8.89
N HIS A 109 -15.58 -4.15 -8.94
CA HIS A 109 -15.57 -3.30 -10.12
C HIS A 109 -14.81 -3.96 -11.28
N ALA A 110 -15.12 -3.57 -12.52
CA ALA A 110 -14.48 -4.15 -13.71
C ALA A 110 -12.96 -3.94 -13.78
N ASP A 111 -12.43 -2.93 -13.08
CA ASP A 111 -11.00 -2.64 -12.95
C ASP A 111 -10.37 -3.22 -11.65
N ASP A 112 -11.13 -4.00 -10.88
CA ASP A 112 -10.66 -4.63 -9.64
C ASP A 112 -9.66 -5.75 -9.97
N TYR A 113 -8.47 -5.66 -9.36
CA TYR A 113 -7.43 -6.68 -9.47
C TYR A 113 -7.92 -8.09 -9.13
N PHE A 114 -8.79 -8.20 -8.14
CA PHE A 114 -9.31 -9.49 -7.71
C PHE A 114 -10.28 -10.10 -8.73
N VAL A 115 -10.93 -9.27 -9.55
CA VAL A 115 -11.89 -9.67 -10.59
C VAL A 115 -11.19 -9.94 -11.93
N GLN A 116 -10.16 -9.16 -12.26
CA GLN A 116 -9.46 -9.25 -13.54
C GLN A 116 -8.18 -10.07 -13.42
N GLU A 117 -7.11 -9.46 -12.91
CA GLU A 117 -5.78 -10.03 -13.06
C GLU A 117 -5.56 -11.27 -12.20
N GLN A 118 -6.07 -11.28 -10.96
CA GLN A 118 -6.01 -12.48 -10.12
C GLN A 118 -6.79 -13.64 -10.73
N ALA A 119 -8.03 -13.38 -11.14
CA ALA A 119 -8.91 -14.39 -11.73
C ALA A 119 -8.34 -14.95 -13.04
N ALA A 120 -7.70 -14.10 -13.86
CA ALA A 120 -7.08 -14.50 -15.11
C ALA A 120 -5.91 -15.48 -14.91
N LEU A 121 -5.17 -15.40 -13.81
CA LEU A 121 -4.01 -16.25 -13.55
C LEU A 121 -4.32 -17.47 -12.67
N TRP A 122 -5.12 -17.33 -11.62
CA TRP A 122 -5.47 -18.44 -10.71
C TRP A 122 -6.76 -19.18 -11.07
N GLY A 123 -7.58 -18.63 -11.98
CA GLY A 123 -8.87 -19.19 -12.37
C GLY A 123 -9.99 -18.91 -11.36
N ILE A 124 -11.22 -18.74 -11.87
CA ILE A 124 -12.42 -18.48 -11.04
C ILE A 124 -12.94 -19.77 -10.40
N ASP A 125 -12.66 -20.93 -11.00
CA ASP A 125 -13.13 -22.24 -10.51
C ASP A 125 -12.36 -22.73 -9.27
N ALA A 126 -11.17 -22.17 -9.00
CA ALA A 126 -10.36 -22.55 -7.85
C ALA A 126 -10.81 -21.85 -6.56
N LEU A 127 -11.20 -20.56 -6.64
CA LEU A 127 -11.71 -19.74 -5.53
C LEU A 127 -12.58 -18.61 -6.10
N PRO A 128 -13.69 -18.23 -5.43
CA PRO A 128 -14.42 -17.02 -5.79
C PRO A 128 -13.47 -15.80 -5.69
N PRO A 129 -13.66 -14.74 -6.51
CA PRO A 129 -12.84 -13.53 -6.44
C PRO A 129 -12.74 -13.02 -5.01
N HIS A 130 -11.51 -12.78 -4.55
CA HIS A 130 -11.28 -12.25 -3.21
C HIS A 130 -12.00 -10.91 -3.04
N HIS A 131 -12.71 -10.73 -1.92
CA HIS A 131 -13.39 -9.48 -1.62
C HIS A 131 -12.55 -8.69 -0.60
N PRO A 132 -12.00 -7.51 -0.93
CA PRO A 132 -11.10 -6.79 -0.01
C PRO A 132 -11.82 -6.07 1.14
N HIS A 133 -13.16 -6.03 1.15
CA HIS A 133 -13.99 -5.36 2.16
C HIS A 133 -13.74 -3.84 2.26
N VAL A 134 -13.04 -3.26 1.28
CA VAL A 134 -12.73 -1.83 1.22
C VAL A 134 -12.46 -1.45 -0.23
N SER A 135 -12.88 -0.25 -0.63
CA SER A 135 -12.38 0.35 -1.87
C SER A 135 -10.91 0.73 -1.70
N TYR A 136 -10.12 0.51 -2.73
CA TYR A 136 -8.69 0.82 -2.73
C TYR A 136 -8.33 1.58 -4.01
N TYR A 137 -7.13 2.12 -4.08
CA TYR A 137 -6.67 2.82 -5.28
C TYR A 137 -5.71 1.95 -6.06
N ARG A 138 -5.87 1.92 -7.38
CA ARG A 138 -4.85 1.43 -8.32
C ARG A 138 -4.08 2.63 -8.86
N SER A 139 -2.78 2.46 -9.06
CA SER A 139 -1.92 3.48 -9.68
C SER A 139 -1.15 2.85 -10.84
N HIS A 140 0.10 2.47 -10.64
CA HIS A 140 0.89 1.84 -11.70
C HIS A 140 0.52 0.38 -11.96
N SER A 141 0.63 -0.02 -13.22
CA SER A 141 0.59 -1.41 -13.66
C SER A 141 1.70 -1.60 -14.70
N LEU A 142 2.88 -2.08 -14.27
CA LEU A 142 4.11 -2.02 -15.06
C LEU A 142 4.59 -3.42 -15.44
N ALA A 143 4.89 -3.65 -16.70
CA ALA A 143 5.60 -4.86 -17.12
C ALA A 143 7.07 -4.81 -16.63
N LEU A 144 7.52 -5.88 -15.97
CA LEU A 144 8.88 -6.02 -15.43
C LEU A 144 9.78 -6.92 -16.29
N GLY A 145 9.33 -7.21 -17.51
CA GLY A 145 9.93 -8.15 -18.44
C GLY A 145 8.91 -9.18 -18.90
N GLU A 146 9.39 -10.32 -19.41
CA GLU A 146 8.51 -11.40 -19.86
C GLU A 146 7.71 -11.97 -18.69
N HIS A 147 6.39 -12.06 -18.87
CA HIS A 147 5.43 -12.70 -17.96
C HIS A 147 5.36 -12.16 -16.53
N ARG A 148 5.95 -10.98 -16.25
CA ARG A 148 6.00 -10.37 -14.92
C ARG A 148 5.39 -9.00 -14.94
N GLN A 149 4.50 -8.73 -13.99
CA GLN A 149 3.84 -7.43 -13.89
C GLN A 149 3.78 -6.94 -12.44
N LEU A 150 4.14 -5.68 -12.24
CA LEU A 150 3.95 -4.94 -11.01
C LEU A 150 2.56 -4.35 -10.97
N PHE A 151 1.82 -4.66 -9.90
CA PHE A 151 0.54 -4.08 -9.57
C PHE A 151 0.71 -3.21 -8.32
N GLU A 152 0.46 -1.91 -8.45
CA GLU A 152 0.57 -0.95 -7.35
C GLU A 152 -0.80 -0.62 -6.76
N PHE A 153 -0.93 -0.86 -5.45
CA PHE A 153 -2.14 -0.65 -4.67
C PHE A 153 -1.90 0.40 -3.59
N VAL A 154 -2.83 1.34 -3.42
CA VAL A 154 -2.90 2.17 -2.22
C VAL A 154 -4.18 1.84 -1.46
N ILE A 155 -4.02 1.33 -0.24
CA ILE A 155 -5.08 0.72 0.55
C ILE A 155 -5.39 1.64 1.72
N PRO A 156 -6.58 2.27 1.77
CA PRO A 156 -6.88 3.26 2.78
C PRO A 156 -7.20 2.61 4.13
N LEU A 157 -6.59 3.08 5.23
CA LEU A 157 -7.02 2.65 6.56
C LEU A 157 -8.46 3.08 6.94
N PHE A 158 -8.98 4.12 6.29
CA PHE A 158 -10.33 4.64 6.52
C PHE A 158 -11.14 4.69 5.22
N PRO A 159 -12.41 4.28 5.24
CA PRO A 159 -13.26 4.38 4.06
C PRO A 159 -13.49 5.85 3.67
N ALA A 160 -13.65 6.09 2.38
CA ALA A 160 -13.88 7.44 1.84
C ALA A 160 -15.14 8.12 2.43
N THR A 161 -16.12 7.34 2.87
CA THR A 161 -17.36 7.83 3.51
C THR A 161 -17.14 8.52 4.85
N LYS A 162 -15.98 8.33 5.50
CA LYS A 162 -15.60 9.00 6.75
C LYS A 162 -14.77 10.28 6.51
N LEU A 163 -14.52 10.67 5.26
CA LEU A 163 -13.70 11.84 4.95
C LEU A 163 -14.52 13.13 5.06
N ASP A 164 -13.97 14.11 5.79
CA ASP A 164 -14.43 15.49 5.77
C ASP A 164 -14.38 16.09 4.35
N GLN A 165 -15.55 16.37 3.80
CA GLN A 165 -15.71 16.86 2.45
C GLN A 165 -15.11 18.26 2.22
N LEU A 166 -15.08 19.13 3.23
CA LEU A 166 -14.45 20.46 3.10
C LEU A 166 -12.94 20.32 2.91
N ARG A 167 -12.32 19.36 3.60
CA ARG A 167 -10.89 19.05 3.41
C ARG A 167 -10.63 18.42 2.05
N VAL A 168 -11.53 17.59 1.53
CA VAL A 168 -11.41 17.05 0.17
C VAL A 168 -11.42 18.18 -0.85
N VAL A 169 -12.41 19.08 -0.79
CA VAL A 169 -12.51 20.24 -1.71
C VAL A 169 -11.27 21.12 -1.62
N HIS A 170 -10.79 21.42 -0.41
CA HIS A 170 -9.54 22.16 -0.22
C HIS A 170 -8.37 21.52 -0.96
N TYR A 171 -8.17 20.21 -0.85
CA TYR A 171 -7.08 19.53 -1.57
C TYR A 171 -7.31 19.46 -3.08
N GLN A 172 -8.56 19.37 -3.55
CA GLN A 172 -8.86 19.45 -4.98
C GLN A 172 -8.41 20.81 -5.54
N ASP A 173 -8.72 21.90 -4.84
CA ASP A 173 -8.30 23.26 -5.23
C ASP A 173 -6.78 23.39 -5.22
N GLU A 174 -6.11 22.95 -4.15
CA GLU A 174 -4.64 23.00 -4.04
C GLU A 174 -3.97 22.27 -5.20
N ILE A 175 -4.44 21.06 -5.53
CA ILE A 175 -3.92 20.25 -6.65
C ILE A 175 -4.21 20.91 -7.99
N ALA A 176 -5.42 21.47 -8.18
CA ALA A 176 -5.78 22.18 -9.41
C ALA A 176 -4.88 23.40 -9.67
N HIS A 177 -4.39 24.05 -8.61
CA HIS A 177 -3.44 25.17 -8.67
C HIS A 177 -1.97 24.73 -8.70
N GLY A 178 -1.70 23.46 -9.02
CA GLY A 178 -0.35 22.96 -9.28
C GLY A 178 0.44 22.54 -8.05
N LYS A 179 -0.16 22.52 -6.86
CA LYS A 179 0.48 21.88 -5.70
C LYS A 179 0.43 20.36 -5.87
N GLN A 180 1.42 19.68 -5.32
CA GLN A 180 1.49 18.21 -5.36
C GLN A 180 1.60 17.67 -3.92
N PRO A 181 0.46 17.53 -3.21
CA PRO A 181 0.45 17.07 -1.84
C PRO A 181 1.08 15.69 -1.70
N THR A 182 1.61 15.43 -0.51
CA THR A 182 2.24 14.16 -0.16
C THR A 182 1.34 13.34 0.78
N ALA A 183 1.11 12.09 0.42
CA ALA A 183 0.51 11.05 1.25
C ALA A 183 1.60 10.15 1.87
N PHE A 184 1.28 9.42 2.94
CA PHE A 184 2.24 8.60 3.69
C PHE A 184 1.71 7.17 3.84
N ALA A 185 2.54 6.16 3.55
CA ALA A 185 2.17 4.76 3.67
C ALA A 185 3.28 3.86 4.19
N VAL A 186 2.89 2.79 4.89
CA VAL A 186 3.74 1.61 5.10
C VAL A 186 3.39 0.58 4.05
N SER A 187 4.38 -0.13 3.53
CA SER A 187 4.18 -0.96 2.34
C SER A 187 4.82 -2.33 2.46
N VAL A 188 4.29 -3.28 1.71
CA VAL A 188 4.85 -4.62 1.52
C VAL A 188 4.86 -4.96 0.04
N LEU A 189 5.84 -5.75 -0.37
CA LEU A 189 5.95 -6.28 -1.73
C LEU A 189 5.85 -7.80 -1.67
N ASP A 190 4.81 -8.32 -2.31
CA ASP A 190 4.59 -9.75 -2.44
C ASP A 190 4.75 -10.17 -3.90
N ILE A 191 5.64 -11.13 -4.14
CA ILE A 191 5.77 -11.78 -5.44
C ILE A 191 5.00 -13.10 -5.37
N LYS A 192 3.98 -13.22 -6.22
CA LYS A 192 3.08 -14.38 -6.25
C LYS A 192 3.04 -15.00 -7.64
N GLN A 193 3.13 -16.33 -7.70
CA GLN A 193 3.00 -17.12 -8.93
C GLN A 193 2.33 -18.45 -8.59
N PRO A 194 1.24 -18.86 -9.26
CA PRO A 194 0.59 -20.13 -8.95
C PRO A 194 1.55 -21.31 -9.14
N ALA A 195 1.39 -22.35 -8.30
CA ALA A 195 2.20 -23.56 -8.42
C ALA A 195 1.99 -24.29 -9.76
N VAL A 196 0.78 -24.16 -10.31
CA VAL A 196 0.36 -24.64 -11.63
C VAL A 196 -0.63 -23.64 -12.20
N TRP A 197 -0.61 -23.40 -13.52
CA TRP A 197 -1.59 -22.58 -14.21
C TRP A 197 -2.06 -23.30 -15.47
N GLU A 198 -3.25 -22.94 -15.94
CA GLU A 198 -3.84 -23.48 -17.15
C GLU A 198 -3.65 -22.53 -18.33
N GLY A 199 -3.60 -23.10 -19.54
CA GLY A 199 -3.43 -22.32 -20.77
C GLY A 199 -2.07 -21.64 -20.88
N ASN A 200 -2.04 -20.49 -21.57
CA ASN A 200 -0.84 -19.69 -21.82
C ASN A 200 -1.09 -18.25 -21.33
N PRO A 201 -1.16 -18.02 -20.01
CA PRO A 201 -1.39 -16.68 -19.48
C PRO A 201 -0.24 -15.76 -19.88
N GLU A 202 -0.58 -14.53 -20.27
CA GLU A 202 0.42 -13.53 -20.65
C GLU A 202 1.32 -13.17 -19.46
N ILE A 203 0.75 -13.10 -18.27
CA ILE A 203 1.45 -12.80 -17.01
C ILE A 203 1.34 -14.02 -16.10
N THR A 204 2.47 -14.53 -15.63
CA THR A 204 2.54 -15.70 -14.72
C THR A 204 3.01 -15.33 -13.32
N GLU A 205 3.58 -14.14 -13.12
CA GLU A 205 4.12 -13.70 -11.85
C GLU A 205 3.69 -12.27 -11.54
N HIS A 206 3.00 -12.13 -10.41
CA HIS A 206 2.41 -10.88 -9.94
C HIS A 206 3.27 -10.28 -8.84
N TRP A 207 3.82 -9.09 -9.10
CA TRP A 207 4.54 -8.28 -8.12
C TRP A 207 3.56 -7.30 -7.50
N CYS A 208 2.99 -7.66 -6.36
CA CYS A 208 1.94 -6.90 -5.69
C CYS A 208 2.56 -5.95 -4.67
N LEU A 209 2.68 -4.67 -5.04
CA LEU A 209 3.15 -3.61 -4.16
C LEU A 209 1.97 -2.94 -3.46
N ALA A 210 1.79 -3.25 -2.18
CA ALA A 210 0.66 -2.78 -1.39
C ALA A 210 1.09 -1.69 -0.41
N HIS A 211 0.58 -0.47 -0.61
CA HIS A 211 0.79 0.69 0.25
C HIS A 211 -0.40 0.90 1.18
N TYR A 212 -0.24 0.60 2.48
CA TYR A 212 -1.26 0.88 3.49
C TYR A 212 -1.17 2.33 3.96
N LEU A 213 -2.18 3.12 3.61
CA LEU A 213 -2.19 4.57 3.76
C LEU A 213 -2.37 4.99 5.23
N LEU A 214 -1.33 5.55 5.81
CA LEU A 214 -1.31 6.02 7.20
C LEU A 214 -1.79 7.49 7.30
N ASP A 215 -1.47 8.32 6.32
CA ASP A 215 -1.97 9.69 6.18
C ASP A 215 -2.16 10.07 4.70
N GLY A 216 -3.05 11.04 4.47
CA GLY A 216 -3.32 11.59 3.16
C GLY A 216 -4.60 11.04 2.53
N HIS A 217 -5.51 10.45 3.31
CA HIS A 217 -6.79 9.93 2.82
C HIS A 217 -7.60 10.99 2.08
N HIS A 218 -7.70 12.22 2.61
CA HIS A 218 -8.33 13.35 1.89
C HIS A 218 -7.58 13.73 0.61
N LYS A 219 -6.25 13.74 0.65
CA LYS A 219 -5.38 14.13 -0.47
C LYS A 219 -5.52 13.17 -1.65
N ILE A 220 -5.43 11.85 -1.37
CA ILE A 220 -5.53 10.81 -2.39
C ILE A 220 -6.93 10.69 -2.95
N TYR A 221 -7.95 10.83 -2.09
CA TYR A 221 -9.33 10.86 -2.55
C TYR A 221 -9.59 12.07 -3.43
N ALA A 222 -9.16 13.27 -3.01
CA ALA A 222 -9.25 14.50 -3.81
C ALA A 222 -8.59 14.33 -5.18
N ALA A 223 -7.34 13.84 -5.20
CA ALA A 223 -6.57 13.61 -6.43
C ALA A 223 -7.25 12.60 -7.37
N ALA A 224 -7.81 11.52 -6.83
CA ALA A 224 -8.55 10.52 -7.60
C ALA A 224 -9.82 11.11 -8.23
N GLN A 225 -10.55 11.96 -7.50
CA GLN A 225 -11.78 12.62 -8.00
C GLN A 225 -11.52 13.56 -9.18
N ILE A 226 -10.34 14.19 -9.23
CA ILE A 226 -9.97 15.13 -10.31
C ILE A 226 -8.95 14.54 -11.30
N ASN A 227 -8.67 13.24 -11.20
CA ASN A 227 -7.70 12.52 -12.04
C ASN A 227 -6.33 13.23 -12.14
N LYS A 228 -5.75 13.55 -10.98
CA LYS A 228 -4.44 14.21 -10.88
C LYS A 228 -3.46 13.37 -10.07
N PRO A 229 -2.15 13.45 -10.39
CA PRO A 229 -1.13 12.76 -9.62
C PRO A 229 -0.87 13.43 -8.27
N LEU A 230 -0.33 12.66 -7.33
CA LEU A 230 0.18 13.16 -6.05
C LEU A 230 1.46 12.43 -5.65
N ASN A 231 2.16 12.94 -4.64
CA ASN A 231 3.37 12.30 -4.11
C ASN A 231 3.02 11.29 -3.03
N LEU A 232 3.57 10.09 -3.08
CA LEU A 232 3.42 9.09 -2.02
C LEU A 232 4.79 8.87 -1.37
N LEU A 233 4.90 9.11 -0.07
CA LEU A 233 6.05 8.69 0.72
C LEU A 233 5.77 7.28 1.27
N SER A 234 6.52 6.30 0.78
CA SER A 234 6.32 4.88 1.05
C SER A 234 7.49 4.29 1.82
N PHE A 235 7.19 3.60 2.92
CA PHE A 235 8.14 2.80 3.71
C PHE A 235 7.89 1.32 3.46
N LEU A 236 8.65 0.73 2.55
CA LEU A 236 8.54 -0.67 2.16
C LEU A 236 9.27 -1.56 3.17
N ALA A 237 8.51 -2.28 3.98
CA ALA A 237 9.00 -3.14 5.06
C ALA A 237 9.69 -4.38 4.47
N VAL A 238 10.99 -4.56 4.77
CA VAL A 238 11.80 -5.65 4.22
C VAL A 238 11.36 -6.98 4.82
N ASP A 239 11.27 -7.07 6.15
CA ASP A 239 11.01 -8.32 6.87
C ASP A 239 9.55 -8.81 6.78
N GLU A 240 8.67 -7.94 6.27
CA GLU A 240 7.24 -8.20 6.11
C GLU A 240 6.85 -8.40 4.64
N SER A 241 7.77 -8.17 3.71
CA SER A 241 7.61 -8.48 2.29
C SER A 241 7.96 -9.94 2.02
N LEU A 242 7.33 -10.56 1.01
CA LEU A 242 7.80 -11.84 0.49
C LEU A 242 8.93 -11.69 -0.52
N ALA A 243 9.02 -10.52 -1.15
CA ALA A 243 10.13 -10.21 -2.03
C ALA A 243 11.46 -10.13 -1.26
N SER A 244 12.50 -10.68 -1.85
CA SER A 244 13.89 -10.47 -1.43
C SER A 244 14.30 -9.00 -1.56
N GLU A 245 15.38 -8.64 -0.88
CA GLU A 245 15.90 -7.27 -0.92
C GLU A 245 16.33 -6.83 -2.34
N GLU A 246 16.82 -7.75 -3.18
CA GLU A 246 17.17 -7.44 -4.57
C GLU A 246 15.93 -7.24 -5.44
N GLU A 247 14.87 -8.02 -5.22
CA GLU A 247 13.58 -7.82 -5.87
C GLU A 247 12.94 -6.50 -5.44
N ILE A 248 12.99 -6.15 -4.16
CA ILE A 248 12.56 -4.84 -3.66
C ILE A 248 13.29 -3.72 -4.40
N LYS A 249 14.63 -3.76 -4.47
CA LYS A 249 15.41 -2.73 -5.18
C LYS A 249 15.04 -2.67 -6.66
N SER A 250 14.82 -3.82 -7.30
CA SER A 250 14.38 -3.91 -8.69
C SER A 250 13.03 -3.22 -8.88
N ALA A 251 12.02 -3.56 -8.08
CA ALA A 251 10.69 -2.96 -8.14
C ALA A 251 10.74 -1.43 -7.98
N LEU A 252 11.49 -0.95 -6.98
CA LEU A 252 11.64 0.49 -6.72
C LEU A 252 12.31 1.22 -7.90
N ALA A 253 13.24 0.59 -8.61
CA ALA A 253 13.88 1.18 -9.79
C ALA A 253 12.92 1.39 -10.97
N TYR A 254 11.82 0.65 -11.05
CA TYR A 254 10.77 0.89 -12.05
C TYR A 254 9.85 2.06 -11.69
N LEU A 255 9.70 2.38 -10.39
CA LEU A 255 8.82 3.45 -9.89
C LEU A 255 9.46 4.84 -9.86
N ILE A 256 10.78 4.94 -10.10
CA ILE A 256 11.54 6.20 -10.12
C ILE A 256 11.62 6.78 -11.55
N ARG A 257 10.97 6.15 -12.53
CA ARG A 257 11.04 6.53 -13.94
C ARG A 257 10.06 7.63 -14.32
#